data_AF-A0A9E0HPP2-F1
#
_entry.id   AF-A0A9E0HPP2-F1
#
_cell.length_a   1.000
_cell.length_b   1.000
_cell.length_c   1.000
_cell.angle_alpha   90.00
_cell.angle_beta   90.00
_cell.angle_gamma   90.00
#
_symmetry.space_group_name_H-M   'P 1'
#
loop_
_entity.id
_entity.type
_entity.pdbx_description
1 polymer ?
#
loop_
_entity_poly.entity_id
_entity_poly.type
_entity_poly.pdbx_seq_one_letter_code
_entity_poly.pdbx_strand_id
1 'polypeptide(L)'
;MTNAAVRALEPNAIWNHFADLNAIPRASKKEARATQFIKEFGAQAGLPTHVDEAGNVIIKKPGTKGKENNAPVALQSHLDMVHQKNAGTDFNFDTDGIKMKVEGDWVKAEGTTLGADNGLGVASIMALLASTDIPHHRWKHCSPSMKKPA
;
A
#
# COMPACT_ATOMS: atom_id res chain seq x y z
N MET A 1 12.27 -10.53 -14.23
CA MET A 1 11.88 -9.17 -14.66
C MET A 1 11.48 -8.42 -13.41
N THR A 2 12.34 -7.53 -12.94
CA THR A 2 12.18 -6.82 -11.66
C THR A 2 11.42 -5.52 -11.90
N ASN A 3 10.61 -5.08 -10.93
CA ASN A 3 9.97 -3.76 -10.92
C ASN A 3 10.99 -2.61 -10.77
N ALA A 4 12.23 -2.78 -11.24
CA ALA A 4 13.38 -1.90 -11.00
C ALA A 4 13.18 -0.51 -11.59
N ALA A 5 12.65 -0.40 -12.81
CA ALA A 5 12.35 0.89 -13.42
C ALA A 5 11.32 1.69 -12.61
N VAL A 6 10.30 1.01 -12.07
CA VAL A 6 9.28 1.64 -11.22
C VAL A 6 9.89 2.06 -9.88
N ARG A 7 10.73 1.23 -9.26
CA ARG A 7 11.45 1.55 -8.01
C ARG A 7 12.42 2.73 -8.12
N ALA A 8 12.80 3.12 -9.34
CA ALA A 8 13.69 4.25 -9.60
C ALA A 8 12.93 5.57 -9.82
N LEU A 9 11.60 5.56 -9.83
CA LEU A 9 10.79 6.77 -9.99
C LEU A 9 10.78 7.63 -8.72
N GLU A 10 10.54 8.93 -8.89
CA GLU A 10 10.34 9.87 -7.78
C GLU A 10 8.84 10.12 -7.51
N PRO A 11 8.42 10.32 -6.24
CA PRO A 11 9.22 10.22 -5.01
C PRO A 11 9.59 8.76 -4.68
N ASN A 12 10.87 8.49 -4.49
CA ASN A 12 11.40 7.13 -4.37
C ASN A 12 10.70 6.26 -3.30
N ALA A 13 10.42 6.86 -2.14
CA ALA A 13 9.77 6.15 -1.02
C ALA A 13 8.37 5.61 -1.40
N ILE A 14 7.58 6.38 -2.15
CA ILE A 14 6.23 5.98 -2.56
C ILE A 14 6.32 4.81 -3.53
N TRP A 15 7.16 4.92 -4.55
CA TRP A 15 7.28 3.90 -5.59
C TRP A 15 7.86 2.58 -5.08
N ASN A 16 8.78 2.63 -4.10
CA ASN A 16 9.30 1.43 -3.46
C ASN A 16 8.22 0.74 -2.62
N HIS A 17 7.46 1.46 -1.80
CA HIS A 17 6.34 0.87 -1.08
C HIS A 17 5.24 0.33 -2.01
N PHE A 18 4.98 1.01 -3.13
CA PHE A 18 4.03 0.51 -4.13
C PHE A 18 4.52 -0.79 -4.76
N ALA A 19 5.81 -0.88 -5.07
CA ALA A 19 6.43 -2.10 -5.59
C ALA A 19 6.45 -3.25 -4.58
N ASP A 20 6.66 -2.95 -3.30
CA ASP A 20 6.59 -3.94 -2.21
C ASP A 20 5.15 -4.46 -2.04
N LEU A 21 4.17 -3.57 -2.00
CA LEU A 21 2.76 -3.93 -1.88
C LEU A 21 2.28 -4.76 -3.08
N ASN A 22 2.68 -4.39 -4.29
CA ASN A 22 2.31 -5.11 -5.51
C ASN A 22 3.05 -6.45 -5.68
N ALA A 23 4.07 -6.74 -4.87
CA ALA A 23 4.65 -8.07 -4.78
C ALA A 23 3.77 -9.04 -3.99
N ILE A 24 2.78 -8.54 -3.24
CA ILE A 24 1.89 -9.33 -2.39
C ILE A 24 0.54 -9.59 -3.10
N PRO A 25 0.19 -10.86 -3.38
CA PRO A 25 -1.16 -11.24 -3.78
C PRO A 25 -2.22 -10.73 -2.80
N ARG A 26 -3.14 -9.87 -3.27
CA ARG A 26 -4.09 -9.14 -2.42
C ARG A 26 -5.48 -9.01 -3.04
N ALA A 27 -6.03 -10.14 -3.52
CA ALA A 27 -7.38 -10.19 -4.08
C ALA A 27 -8.42 -9.63 -3.11
N SER A 28 -9.45 -8.97 -3.64
CA SER A 28 -10.66 -8.67 -2.87
C SER A 28 -11.20 -9.95 -2.21
N LYS A 29 -11.52 -9.87 -0.92
CA LYS A 29 -11.92 -10.97 -0.01
C LYS A 29 -10.81 -11.97 0.36
N LYS A 30 -9.56 -11.77 -0.07
CA LYS A 30 -8.38 -12.56 0.32
C LYS A 30 -7.25 -11.67 0.85
N GLU A 31 -7.58 -10.64 1.63
CA GLU A 31 -6.66 -9.57 2.03
C GLU A 31 -5.65 -9.99 3.12
N ALA A 32 -5.78 -11.19 3.70
CA ALA A 32 -5.00 -11.61 4.87
C ALA A 32 -3.48 -11.43 4.72
N ARG A 33 -2.92 -11.68 3.52
CA ARG A 33 -1.49 -11.45 3.24
C ARG A 33 -1.12 -9.98 3.24
N ALA A 34 -1.96 -9.13 2.63
CA ALA A 34 -1.76 -7.68 2.63
C ALA A 34 -1.93 -7.09 4.04
N THR A 35 -2.93 -7.54 4.80
CA THR A 35 -3.13 -7.16 6.20
C THR A 35 -1.89 -7.49 7.03
N GLN A 36 -1.34 -8.71 6.89
CA GLN A 36 -0.14 -9.13 7.59
C GLN A 36 1.08 -8.28 7.18
N PHE A 37 1.27 -8.03 5.88
CA PHE A 37 2.33 -7.17 5.37
C PHE A 37 2.32 -5.76 5.98
N ILE A 38 1.14 -5.11 6.02
CA ILE A 38 1.02 -3.75 6.61
C ILE A 38 1.20 -3.78 8.13
N LYS A 39 0.75 -4.84 8.80
CA LYS A 39 0.97 -5.03 10.24
C LYS A 39 2.46 -5.15 10.57
N GLU A 40 3.20 -5.94 9.79
CA GLU A 40 4.65 -6.09 9.92
C GLU A 40 5.39 -4.78 9.65
N PHE A 41 5.00 -4.06 8.60
CA PHE A 41 5.52 -2.72 8.33
C PHE A 41 5.36 -1.78 9.53
N GLY A 42 4.16 -1.72 10.12
CA GLY A 42 3.91 -0.89 11.30
C GLY A 42 4.77 -1.29 12.51
N ALA A 43 4.95 -2.59 12.74
CA ALA A 43 5.82 -3.10 13.80
C ALA A 43 7.31 -2.77 13.56
N GLN A 44 7.80 -2.93 12.33
CA GLN A 44 9.18 -2.60 11.94
C GLN A 44 9.46 -1.11 12.07
N ALA A 45 8.47 -0.26 11.78
CA ALA A 45 8.55 1.19 12.00
C ALA A 45 8.44 1.61 13.48
N GLY A 46 8.24 0.66 14.41
CA GLY A 46 8.05 0.94 15.83
C GLY A 46 6.75 1.69 16.14
N LEU A 47 5.74 1.59 15.27
CA LEU A 47 4.49 2.31 15.40
C LEU A 47 3.39 1.43 16.03
N PRO A 48 2.60 1.98 16.98
CA PRO A 48 1.43 1.28 17.51
C PRO A 48 0.50 0.84 16.40
N THR A 49 0.33 -0.47 16.26
CA THR A 49 -0.40 -1.11 15.17
C THR A 49 -1.38 -2.13 15.71
N HIS A 50 -2.63 -2.06 15.27
CA HIS A 50 -3.64 -3.06 15.60
C HIS A 50 -4.51 -3.40 14.38
N VAL A 51 -5.13 -4.57 14.43
CA VAL A 51 -6.12 -5.02 13.45
C VAL A 51 -7.45 -5.14 14.18
N ASP A 52 -8.51 -4.53 13.65
CA ASP A 52 -9.84 -4.64 14.25
C ASP A 52 -10.55 -5.95 13.86
N GLU A 53 -11.74 -6.19 14.42
CA GLU A 53 -12.53 -7.40 14.16
C GLU A 53 -12.95 -7.54 12.69
N ALA A 54 -13.02 -6.43 11.94
CA ALA A 54 -13.33 -6.42 10.52
C ALA A 54 -12.10 -6.66 9.62
N GLY A 55 -10.89 -6.76 10.21
CA GLY A 55 -9.65 -6.98 9.48
C GLY A 55 -8.99 -5.69 8.99
N ASN A 56 -9.44 -4.52 9.43
CA ASN A 56 -8.85 -3.23 9.06
C ASN A 56 -7.54 -3.02 9.85
N VAL A 57 -6.48 -2.59 9.17
CA VAL A 57 -5.19 -2.30 9.83
C VAL A 57 -5.12 -0.83 10.23
N ILE A 58 -4.85 -0.57 11.51
CA ILE A 58 -4.74 0.79 12.05
C ILE A 58 -3.34 1.01 12.62
N ILE A 59 -2.62 1.98 12.05
CA ILE A 59 -1.26 2.38 12.48
C ILE A 59 -1.31 3.81 12.98
N LYS A 60 -0.75 4.07 14.17
CA LYS A 60 -0.73 5.41 14.77
C LYS A 60 0.69 5.97 14.79
N LYS A 61 0.83 7.24 14.43
CA LYS A 61 2.11 7.96 14.51
C LYS A 61 1.94 9.25 15.34
N PRO A 62 2.80 9.51 16.33
CA PRO A 62 2.74 10.75 17.10
C PRO A 62 2.97 11.97 16.20
N GLY A 63 2.51 13.15 16.61
CA GLY A 63 2.84 14.38 15.89
C GLY A 63 4.32 14.69 15.99
N THR A 64 4.88 15.37 14.99
CA THR A 64 6.25 15.88 15.08
C THR A 64 6.36 17.00 16.13
N LYS A 65 7.59 17.36 16.50
CA LYS A 65 7.88 18.43 17.47
C LYS A 65 7.04 19.68 17.22
N GLY A 66 6.27 20.12 18.23
CA GLY A 66 5.41 21.30 18.17
C GLY A 66 4.02 21.07 17.54
N LYS A 67 3.68 19.84 17.18
CA LYS A 67 2.39 19.44 16.57
C LYS A 67 1.72 18.29 17.33
N GLU A 68 2.22 17.94 18.51
CA GLU A 68 1.77 16.80 19.32
C GLU A 68 0.33 16.97 19.80
N ASN A 69 -0.11 18.21 20.04
CA ASN A 69 -1.44 18.53 20.58
C ASN A 69 -2.48 18.91 19.52
N ASN A 70 -2.08 19.01 18.25
CA ASN A 70 -2.99 19.36 17.17
C ASN A 70 -4.02 18.25 16.94
N ALA A 71 -5.13 18.61 16.28
CA ALA A 71 -6.16 17.67 15.89
C ALA A 71 -5.55 16.51 15.07
N PRO A 72 -5.85 15.24 15.41
CA PRO A 72 -5.32 14.11 14.68
C PRO A 72 -5.93 14.04 13.26
N VAL A 73 -5.14 13.57 12.31
CA VAL A 73 -5.59 13.35 10.92
C VAL A 73 -5.69 11.85 10.65
N ALA A 74 -6.78 11.43 10.02
CA ALA A 74 -6.96 10.07 9.55
C ALA A 74 -6.63 9.99 8.05
N LEU A 75 -5.71 9.10 7.68
CA LEU A 75 -5.39 8.81 6.28
C LEU A 75 -5.89 7.40 5.94
N GLN A 76 -6.77 7.29 4.95
CA GLN A 76 -7.46 6.05 4.63
C GLN A 76 -7.22 5.64 3.18
N SER A 77 -6.94 4.34 2.98
CA SER A 77 -6.82 3.68 1.67
C SER A 77 -7.24 2.22 1.82
N HIS A 78 -7.72 1.55 0.78
CA HIS A 78 -8.04 0.11 0.86
C HIS A 78 -6.87 -0.76 0.37
N LEU A 79 -6.79 -1.99 0.88
CA LEU A 79 -5.69 -2.92 0.61
C LEU A 79 -5.94 -3.83 -0.58
N ASP A 80 -7.19 -4.09 -0.91
CA ASP A 80 -7.54 -5.04 -1.95
C ASP A 80 -7.25 -4.49 -3.36
N MET A 81 -7.22 -5.39 -4.33
CA MET A 81 -7.28 -5.01 -5.73
C MET A 81 -8.20 -5.94 -6.50
N VAL A 82 -8.81 -5.37 -7.54
CA VAL A 82 -9.57 -6.13 -8.51
C VAL A 82 -8.60 -6.95 -9.35
N HIS A 83 -8.89 -8.24 -9.52
CA HIS A 83 -8.11 -9.16 -10.32
C HIS A 83 -8.72 -9.31 -11.71
N GLN A 84 -8.12 -8.68 -12.71
CA GLN A 84 -8.49 -8.86 -14.11
C GLN A 84 -7.21 -9.01 -14.94
N LYS A 85 -7.25 -9.85 -15.97
CA LYS A 85 -6.12 -10.06 -16.88
C LYS A 85 -6.58 -10.15 -18.32
N ASN A 86 -5.71 -9.72 -19.24
CA ASN A 86 -5.96 -9.79 -20.67
C ASN A 86 -6.02 -11.26 -21.12
N ALA A 87 -6.86 -11.54 -22.13
CA ALA A 87 -6.91 -12.85 -22.77
C ALA A 87 -5.51 -13.26 -23.25
N GLY A 88 -5.07 -14.47 -22.88
CA GLY A 88 -3.74 -14.99 -23.21
C GLY A 88 -2.62 -14.64 -22.21
N THR A 89 -2.91 -13.91 -21.13
CA THR A 89 -1.91 -13.64 -20.07
C THR A 89 -1.82 -14.84 -19.11
N ASP A 90 -0.65 -15.48 -19.07
CA ASP A 90 -0.32 -16.45 -18.04
C ASP A 90 0.17 -15.73 -16.76
N PHE A 91 -0.72 -15.69 -15.77
CA PHE A 91 -0.53 -14.98 -14.51
C PHE A 91 -1.43 -15.62 -13.46
N ASN A 92 -0.84 -15.98 -12.32
CA ASN A 92 -1.53 -16.54 -11.18
C ASN A 92 -1.63 -15.51 -10.06
N PHE A 93 -2.82 -14.93 -9.91
CA PHE A 93 -3.12 -13.93 -8.89
C PHE A 93 -3.00 -14.41 -7.43
N ASP A 94 -2.95 -15.72 -7.16
CA ASP A 94 -2.78 -16.25 -5.81
C ASP A 94 -1.30 -16.41 -5.41
N THR A 95 -0.36 -16.32 -6.37
CA THR A 95 1.09 -16.53 -6.13
C THR A 95 1.97 -15.42 -6.67
N ASP A 96 1.58 -14.80 -7.77
CA ASP A 96 2.44 -13.90 -8.53
C ASP A 96 2.27 -12.46 -8.06
N GLY A 97 3.38 -11.75 -7.92
CA GLY A 97 3.39 -10.30 -7.77
C GLY A 97 3.10 -9.60 -9.10
N ILE A 98 2.47 -8.44 -9.06
CA ILE A 98 2.18 -7.62 -10.24
C ILE A 98 3.49 -7.17 -10.87
N LYS A 99 3.67 -7.56 -12.13
CA LYS A 99 4.79 -7.11 -12.98
C LYS A 99 4.43 -5.74 -13.55
N MET A 100 5.24 -4.75 -13.22
CA MET A 100 5.00 -3.36 -13.61
C MET A 100 6.07 -2.87 -14.56
N LYS A 101 5.66 -2.02 -15.51
CA LYS A 101 6.53 -1.37 -16.48
C LYS A 101 6.25 0.13 -16.56
N VAL A 102 7.29 0.88 -16.89
CA VAL A 102 7.19 2.30 -17.25
C VAL A 102 7.06 2.40 -18.76
N GLU A 103 6.05 3.10 -19.24
CA GLU A 103 5.77 3.32 -20.67
C GLU A 103 5.44 4.79 -20.90
N GLY A 104 6.45 5.56 -21.32
CA GLY A 104 6.37 7.02 -21.33
C GLY A 104 6.15 7.55 -19.91
N ASP A 105 5.12 8.38 -19.74
CA ASP A 105 4.74 8.96 -18.45
C ASP A 105 3.85 8.03 -17.60
N TRP A 106 3.58 6.80 -18.06
CA TRP A 106 2.65 5.89 -17.42
C TRP A 106 3.35 4.71 -16.75
N VAL A 107 2.86 4.32 -15.57
CA VAL A 107 3.12 2.99 -15.01
C VAL A 107 1.95 2.09 -15.33
N LYS A 108 2.25 0.91 -15.89
CA LYS A 108 1.26 -0.10 -16.29
C LYS A 108 1.64 -1.47 -15.76
N ALA A 109 0.66 -2.35 -15.61
CA ALA A 109 0.92 -3.76 -15.37
C ALA A 109 1.03 -4.54 -16.68
N GLU A 110 1.80 -5.62 -16.67
CA GLU A 110 1.95 -6.50 -17.83
C GLU A 110 0.78 -7.48 -17.91
N GLY A 111 -0.24 -7.13 -18.68
CA GLY A 111 -1.37 -8.03 -18.99
C GLY A 111 -2.36 -8.22 -17.86
N THR A 112 -2.24 -7.48 -16.75
CA THR A 112 -3.15 -7.55 -15.60
C THR A 112 -3.61 -6.15 -15.16
N THR A 113 -4.54 -6.10 -14.22
CA THR A 113 -4.80 -4.90 -13.43
C THR A 113 -3.59 -4.51 -12.58
N LEU A 114 -3.29 -3.21 -12.52
CA LEU A 114 -2.11 -2.70 -11.82
C LEU A 114 -2.28 -2.63 -10.29
N GLY A 115 -3.52 -2.52 -9.81
CA GLY A 115 -3.80 -2.32 -8.38
C GLY A 115 -3.42 -0.93 -7.86
N ALA A 116 -3.25 0.07 -8.74
CA ALA A 116 -2.99 1.46 -8.36
C ALA A 116 -4.12 2.06 -7.49
N ASP A 117 -5.38 1.73 -7.82
CA ASP A 117 -6.54 1.97 -6.97
C ASP A 117 -6.73 0.80 -5.98
N ASN A 118 -6.41 0.94 -4.69
CA ASN A 118 -5.86 2.14 -4.01
C ASN A 118 -4.45 1.90 -3.48
N GLY A 119 -3.72 0.95 -4.08
CA GLY A 119 -2.36 0.59 -3.68
C GLY A 119 -1.39 1.77 -3.67
N LEU A 120 -1.55 2.77 -4.56
CA LEU A 120 -0.70 3.97 -4.52
C LEU A 120 -1.04 4.88 -3.31
N GLY A 121 -2.30 4.92 -2.91
CA GLY A 121 -2.74 5.56 -1.67
C GLY A 121 -2.14 4.89 -0.44
N VAL A 122 -2.19 3.55 -0.37
CA VAL A 122 -1.53 2.76 0.68
C VAL A 122 -0.03 3.08 0.72
N ALA A 123 0.65 3.02 -0.42
CA ALA A 123 2.09 3.28 -0.53
C ALA A 123 2.48 4.69 -0.09
N SER A 124 1.65 5.68 -0.43
CA SER A 124 1.84 7.07 0.00
C SER A 124 1.73 7.20 1.53
N ILE A 125 0.77 6.51 2.14
CA ILE A 125 0.60 6.53 3.60
C ILE A 125 1.77 5.79 4.28
N MET A 126 2.24 4.68 3.72
CA MET A 126 3.44 4.00 4.21
C MET A 126 4.66 4.92 4.17
N ALA A 127 4.89 5.63 3.06
CA ALA A 127 5.99 6.58 2.93
C ALA A 127 5.93 7.68 4.00
N LEU A 128 4.74 8.23 4.23
CA LEU A 128 4.51 9.22 5.29
C LEU A 128 4.78 8.63 6.68
N LEU A 129 4.27 7.43 6.98
CA LEU A 129 4.49 6.76 8.25
C LEU A 129 5.99 6.48 8.51
N ALA A 130 6.75 6.12 7.48
CA ALA A 130 8.19 5.88 7.55
C ALA A 130 9.05 7.17 7.59
N SER A 131 8.56 8.27 7.01
CA SER A 131 9.29 9.55 6.93
C SER A 131 9.65 10.11 8.31
N THR A 132 10.85 10.68 8.46
CA THR A 132 11.30 11.33 9.71
C THR A 132 11.46 12.84 9.59
N ASP A 133 11.29 13.40 8.39
CA ASP A 133 11.62 14.78 8.03
C ASP A 133 10.40 15.62 7.62
N ILE A 134 9.24 15.00 7.37
CA ILE A 134 7.99 15.71 7.06
C ILE A 134 7.29 16.16 8.37
N PRO A 135 7.06 17.47 8.59
CA PRO A 135 6.30 17.95 9.73
C PRO A 135 4.81 17.56 9.66
N HIS A 136 4.26 16.97 10.72
CA HIS A 136 2.87 16.51 10.73
C HIS A 136 2.20 16.50 12.10
N HIS A 137 0.87 16.54 12.10
CA HIS A 137 0.06 16.30 13.31
C HIS A 137 0.09 14.81 13.66
N ARG A 138 -0.57 14.42 14.76
CA ARG A 138 -0.80 13.01 15.05
C ARG A 138 -1.56 12.36 13.88
N TRP A 139 -1.07 11.22 13.41
CA TRP A 139 -1.74 10.46 12.35
C TRP A 139 -2.35 9.18 12.85
N LYS A 140 -3.49 8.84 12.26
CA LYS A 140 -4.10 7.52 12.33
C LYS A 140 -4.26 7.02 10.89
N HIS A 141 -3.45 6.06 10.47
CA HIS A 141 -3.73 5.35 9.25
C HIS A 141 -4.82 4.32 9.52
N CYS A 142 -5.83 4.25 8.63
CA CYS A 142 -6.79 3.16 8.60
C CYS A 142 -6.76 2.54 7.20
N SER A 143 -6.38 1.28 7.11
CA SER A 143 -6.46 0.50 5.88
C SER A 143 -7.62 -0.47 5.96
N PRO A 144 -8.84 -0.08 5.54
CA PRO A 144 -9.97 -0.99 5.57
C PRO A 144 -9.80 -2.16 4.62
N SER A 145 -10.27 -3.31 5.08
CA SER A 145 -10.65 -4.44 4.24
C SER A 145 -11.94 -4.05 3.51
N MET A 146 -11.83 -3.17 2.50
CA MET A 146 -12.94 -2.98 1.58
C MET A 146 -13.01 -4.18 0.65
N LYS A 147 -14.22 -4.70 0.44
CA LYS A 147 -14.44 -5.86 -0.42
C LYS A 147 -15.03 -5.34 -1.71
N LYS A 148 -14.20 -5.00 -2.70
CA LYS A 148 -14.73 -4.64 -4.02
C LYS A 148 -15.50 -5.85 -4.61
N PRO A 149 -16.63 -5.62 -5.31
CA PRO A 149 -17.27 -6.68 -6.08
C PRO A 149 -16.29 -7.20 -7.14
N ALA A 150 -16.29 -8.52 -7.33
CA ALA A 150 -15.42 -9.23 -8.27
C ALA A 150 -15.83 -8.97 -9.72
#